data_AF-A0A5C7LPK0-F1
#
_entry.id   AF-A0A5C7LPK0-F1
#
_cell.length_a   1.000
_cell.length_b   1.000
_cell.length_c   1.000
_cell.angle_alpha   90.00
_cell.angle_beta   90.00
_cell.angle_gamma   90.00
#
_symmetry.space_group_name_H-M   'P 1'
#
loop_
_entity.id
_entity.type
_entity.pdbx_description
1 polymer ?
#
loop_
_entity_poly.entity_id
_entity_poly.type
_entity_poly.pdbx_seq_one_letter_code
_entity_poly.pdbx_strand_id
1 'polypeptide(L)'
;MGFLDSKSRILDTIVTLEGRRQIAAGKMKAEYYSFTDVGAFYSQDLSTSASLDGTRRPYLEAVSLPQDSITFESDDAGKLVNFRPATSTVRNGKILTLVTSSDALSGTTGRVYEPLEDNVFSSTANTLLSSSLESFRKNRIIGSPDPLDENRQEFKVNRDTISFRISDENPFSPGERSESSVETTDGLFVDSKLSHLPNFQYLPPINKYRPGDSTVNLLGNYPILNQRPKLTFDDVERELKSATSKGYSTTVSFDETSRGNNLVCQMFELGQNEIVKLDIIDFGLFNIRGEDISESDKKRQEKDPRNRPIRSKRVFFAGKVFTDSAGVHKFINLFTLIFEG
;
A
#
# COMPACT_ATOMS: atom_id res chain seq x y z
N MET A 1 -37.61 11.18 24.31
CA MET A 1 -37.49 9.88 23.61
C MET A 1 -37.00 10.16 22.20
N GLY A 2 -35.67 10.14 21.99
CA GLY A 2 -35.04 10.41 20.69
C GLY A 2 -34.68 9.12 19.98
N PHE A 3 -35.04 9.02 18.70
CA PHE A 3 -35.04 7.83 17.83
C PHE A 3 -33.65 7.46 17.25
N LEU A 4 -32.56 7.69 17.99
CA LEU A 4 -31.21 7.32 17.52
C LEU A 4 -30.52 6.43 18.54
N ASP A 5 -30.11 5.25 18.09
CA ASP A 5 -29.29 4.31 18.86
C ASP A 5 -28.00 5.03 19.28
N SER A 6 -27.71 5.03 20.58
CA SER A 6 -26.51 5.62 21.20
C SER A 6 -25.17 5.14 20.60
N LYS A 7 -25.18 4.03 19.85
CA LYS A 7 -24.01 3.47 19.15
C LYS A 7 -23.92 3.88 17.69
N SER A 8 -24.97 4.44 17.12
CA SER A 8 -24.97 4.95 15.74
C SER A 8 -24.67 6.44 15.75
N ARG A 9 -23.57 6.85 15.12
CA ARG A 9 -23.26 8.25 14.86
C ARG A 9 -23.41 8.51 13.37
N ILE A 10 -24.20 9.51 13.01
CA ILE A 10 -24.25 10.02 11.64
C ILE A 10 -23.16 11.07 11.53
N LEU A 11 -22.26 10.90 10.58
CA LEU A 11 -21.20 11.86 10.27
C LEU A 11 -21.55 12.53 8.94
N ASP A 12 -21.57 13.86 8.95
CA ASP A 12 -21.56 14.63 7.72
C ASP A 12 -20.10 14.77 7.25
N THR A 13 -19.82 14.42 6.00
CA THR A 13 -18.45 14.33 5.48
C THR A 13 -18.33 14.97 4.12
N ILE A 14 -17.30 15.77 3.93
CA ILE A 14 -16.93 16.29 2.61
C ILE A 14 -15.90 15.36 1.99
N VAL A 15 -16.18 14.93 0.76
CA VAL A 15 -15.25 14.11 -0.01
C VAL A 15 -14.18 15.01 -0.62
N THR A 16 -12.90 14.66 -0.42
CA THR A 16 -11.76 15.38 -1.00
C THR A 16 -11.80 15.38 -2.53
N LEU A 17 -10.99 16.22 -3.18
CA LEU A 17 -10.90 16.22 -4.65
C LEU A 17 -10.52 14.84 -5.20
N GLU A 18 -9.55 14.17 -4.58
CA GLU A 18 -9.15 12.82 -4.95
C GLU A 18 -10.25 11.79 -4.68
N GLY A 19 -10.94 11.89 -3.54
CA GLY A 19 -12.09 11.04 -3.27
C GLY A 19 -13.18 11.20 -4.33
N ARG A 20 -13.47 12.43 -4.78
CA ARG A 20 -14.43 12.67 -5.87
C ARG A 20 -13.97 12.05 -7.19
N ARG A 21 -12.67 12.12 -7.52
CA ARG A 21 -12.09 11.44 -8.69
C ARG A 21 -12.27 9.93 -8.58
N GLN A 22 -11.98 9.34 -7.42
CA GLN A 22 -12.14 7.91 -7.17
C GLN A 22 -13.61 7.46 -7.23
N ILE A 23 -14.55 8.28 -6.73
CA ILE A 23 -16.00 8.03 -6.87
C ILE A 23 -16.41 8.03 -8.34
N ALA A 24 -15.96 9.04 -9.11
CA ALA A 24 -16.28 9.12 -10.53
C ALA A 24 -15.74 7.93 -11.33
N ALA A 25 -14.60 7.37 -10.90
CA ALA A 25 -14.03 6.15 -11.47
C ALA A 25 -14.65 4.84 -10.93
N GLY A 26 -15.54 4.91 -9.92
CA GLY A 26 -16.09 3.74 -9.25
C GLY A 26 -15.07 2.96 -8.41
N LYS A 27 -13.91 3.55 -8.09
CA LYS A 27 -12.80 2.91 -7.39
C LYS A 27 -12.71 3.29 -5.90
N MET A 28 -13.56 4.20 -5.40
CA MET A 28 -13.51 4.61 -3.99
C MET A 28 -13.95 3.47 -3.07
N LYS A 29 -13.09 3.11 -2.10
CA LYS A 29 -13.38 2.13 -1.06
C LYS A 29 -12.93 2.69 0.30
N ALA A 30 -13.86 2.78 1.24
CA ALA A 30 -13.55 3.16 2.62
C ALA A 30 -13.16 1.91 3.42
N GLU A 31 -11.88 1.80 3.79
CA GLU A 31 -11.37 0.68 4.62
C GLU A 31 -11.02 1.11 6.04
N TYR A 32 -10.45 2.30 6.19
CA TYR A 32 -9.98 2.83 7.46
C TYR A 32 -10.58 4.21 7.72
N TYR A 33 -10.87 4.49 8.99
CA TYR A 33 -11.29 5.79 9.47
C TYR A 33 -10.42 6.18 10.66
N SER A 34 -10.03 7.45 10.68
CA SER A 34 -9.23 8.04 11.75
C SER A 34 -9.82 9.40 12.11
N PHE A 35 -9.70 9.79 13.37
CA PHE A 35 -10.14 11.09 13.85
C PHE A 35 -8.95 12.04 13.93
N THR A 36 -9.18 13.31 13.67
CA THR A 36 -8.17 14.37 13.65
C THR A 36 -8.56 15.50 14.61
N ASP A 37 -7.54 16.07 15.26
CA ASP A 37 -7.67 17.24 16.11
C ASP A 37 -7.25 18.55 15.42
N VAL A 38 -7.08 18.57 14.09
CA VAL A 38 -6.63 19.77 13.36
C VAL A 38 -7.52 21.00 13.62
N GLY A 39 -8.82 20.81 13.76
CA GLY A 39 -9.80 21.87 14.07
C GLY A 39 -10.24 21.90 15.54
N ALA A 40 -9.69 21.05 16.40
CA ALA A 40 -10.08 20.96 17.79
C ALA A 40 -9.38 22.04 18.63
N PHE A 41 -10.13 22.69 19.51
CA PHE A 41 -9.61 23.67 20.46
C PHE A 41 -9.84 23.17 21.88
N TYR A 42 -8.75 22.97 22.60
CA TYR A 42 -8.77 22.60 24.00
C TYR A 42 -8.64 23.85 24.87
N SER A 43 -9.56 24.03 25.82
CA SER A 43 -9.41 25.02 26.88
C SER A 43 -9.07 24.36 28.20
N GLN A 44 -8.18 25.00 28.95
CA GLN A 44 -7.80 24.57 30.28
C GLN A 44 -8.87 25.03 31.29
N ASP A 45 -10.05 24.42 31.25
CA ASP A 45 -11.07 24.62 32.28
C ASP A 45 -11.15 23.39 33.18
N LEU A 46 -10.88 23.59 34.48
CA LEU A 46 -10.79 22.55 35.51
C LEU A 46 -12.17 22.06 35.99
N SER A 47 -13.25 22.68 35.52
CA SER A 47 -14.60 22.40 35.99
C SER A 47 -15.49 21.85 34.88
N THR A 48 -15.60 20.50 34.81
CA THR A 48 -16.60 19.76 34.02
C THR A 48 -16.63 20.02 32.51
N SER A 49 -16.10 19.07 31.74
CA SER A 49 -16.10 19.02 30.27
C SER A 49 -15.42 20.22 29.58
N ALA A 50 -14.15 20.04 29.22
CA ALA A 50 -13.32 20.99 28.50
C ALA A 50 -13.70 21.20 27.02
N SER A 51 -14.99 21.18 26.68
CA SER A 51 -15.49 21.57 25.36
C SER A 51 -16.15 22.95 25.45
N LEU A 52 -15.44 23.99 25.02
CA LEU A 52 -16.01 25.33 24.89
C LEU A 52 -17.04 25.37 23.75
N ASP A 53 -18.12 26.12 23.97
CA ASP A 53 -19.12 26.44 22.95
C ASP A 53 -18.46 27.16 21.76
N GLY A 54 -18.47 26.47 20.62
CA GLY A 54 -17.86 26.94 19.38
C GLY A 54 -18.62 28.08 18.70
N THR A 55 -19.92 28.22 18.97
CA THR A 55 -20.86 29.04 18.18
C THR A 55 -20.47 30.51 18.03
N ARG A 56 -19.61 31.01 18.93
CA ARG A 56 -19.12 32.41 18.92
C ARG A 56 -17.84 32.61 18.10
N ARG A 57 -17.33 31.59 17.43
CA ARG A 57 -16.07 31.64 16.67
C ARG A 57 -16.33 31.58 15.17
N PRO A 58 -15.56 32.32 14.37
CA PRO A 58 -15.60 32.15 12.92
C PRO A 58 -15.10 30.74 12.58
N TYR A 59 -16.01 29.89 12.10
CA TYR A 59 -15.65 28.63 11.47
C TYR A 59 -15.61 28.84 9.97
N LEU A 60 -14.48 28.47 9.36
CA LEU A 60 -14.43 28.29 7.93
C LEU A 60 -15.03 26.92 7.61
N GLU A 61 -15.73 26.83 6.48
CA GLU A 61 -16.24 25.56 5.98
C GLU A 61 -15.10 24.55 5.76
N ALA A 62 -15.39 23.26 5.94
CA ALA A 62 -14.42 22.23 5.63
C ALA A 62 -14.12 22.27 4.12
N VAL A 63 -12.85 22.43 3.79
CA VAL A 63 -12.36 22.53 2.40
C VAL A 63 -11.28 21.48 2.20
N SER A 64 -11.17 20.95 0.98
CA SER A 64 -10.09 20.04 0.63
C SER A 64 -8.75 20.76 0.61
N LEU A 65 -7.83 20.36 1.48
CA LEU A 65 -6.47 20.88 1.56
C LEU A 65 -5.50 19.90 0.87
N PRO A 66 -4.35 20.37 0.34
CA PRO A 66 -3.34 19.47 -0.25
C PRO A 66 -2.85 18.38 0.71
N GLN A 67 -2.80 18.69 2.02
CA GLN A 67 -2.38 17.77 3.07
C GLN A 67 -3.37 16.64 3.36
N ASP A 68 -4.59 16.69 2.83
CA ASP A 68 -5.59 15.63 3.00
C ASP A 68 -5.22 14.38 2.19
N SER A 69 -4.29 14.50 1.23
CA SER A 69 -3.73 13.38 0.48
C SER A 69 -2.44 12.88 1.13
N ILE A 70 -2.53 11.77 1.85
CA ILE A 70 -1.38 11.14 2.53
C ILE A 70 -0.65 10.17 1.58
N THR A 71 -1.40 9.41 0.78
CA THR A 71 -0.85 8.38 -0.11
C THR A 71 -0.72 8.90 -1.53
N PHE A 72 0.35 8.52 -2.21
CA PHE A 72 0.49 8.85 -3.63
C PHE A 72 -0.40 7.94 -4.47
N GLU A 73 -1.21 8.56 -5.33
CA GLU A 73 -2.02 7.85 -6.30
C GLU A 73 -1.18 7.52 -7.54
N SER A 74 -1.41 6.34 -8.11
CA SER A 74 -0.73 5.88 -9.32
C SER A 74 -1.75 5.39 -10.35
N ASP A 75 -1.32 5.32 -11.61
CA ASP A 75 -2.05 4.61 -12.66
C ASP A 75 -1.80 3.10 -12.59
N ASP A 76 -2.44 2.35 -13.50
CA ASP A 76 -2.33 0.88 -13.56
C ASP A 76 -0.92 0.39 -13.97
N ALA A 77 -0.03 1.29 -14.39
CA ALA A 77 1.38 1.02 -14.66
C ALA A 77 2.31 1.47 -13.51
N GLY A 78 1.73 1.85 -12.36
CA GLY A 78 2.45 2.32 -11.18
C GLY A 78 2.93 3.77 -11.29
N LYS A 79 2.67 4.48 -12.38
CA LYS A 79 3.17 5.84 -12.55
C LYS A 79 2.37 6.82 -11.71
N LEU A 80 3.07 7.70 -11.01
CA LEU A 80 2.44 8.67 -10.13
C LEU A 80 1.53 9.64 -10.89
N VAL A 81 0.34 9.86 -10.35
CA VAL A 81 -0.69 10.75 -10.90
C VAL A 81 -0.87 11.96 -9.99
N ASN A 82 -0.78 13.14 -10.61
CA ASN A 82 -1.26 14.45 -10.14
C ASN A 82 -1.15 14.67 -8.62
N PHE A 83 0.06 14.59 -8.10
CA PHE A 83 0.38 15.10 -6.77
C PHE A 83 0.83 16.56 -6.90
N ARG A 84 0.15 17.47 -6.18
CA ARG A 84 0.37 18.92 -6.25
C ARG A 84 1.06 19.44 -4.98
N PRO A 85 2.40 19.39 -4.89
CA PRO A 85 3.12 20.31 -4.02
C PRO A 85 2.97 21.74 -4.57
N ALA A 86 3.21 22.75 -3.73
CA ALA A 86 2.93 24.15 -4.06
C ALA A 86 3.64 24.69 -5.33
N THR A 87 4.72 24.05 -5.79
CA THR A 87 5.62 24.58 -6.84
C THR A 87 5.98 23.59 -7.96
N SER A 88 5.65 22.30 -7.84
CA SER A 88 5.90 21.29 -8.86
C SER A 88 4.66 20.42 -9.05
N THR A 89 4.60 19.65 -10.14
CA THR A 89 3.49 18.73 -10.38
C THR A 89 4.02 17.41 -10.89
N VAL A 90 3.41 16.31 -10.48
CA VAL A 90 3.79 14.98 -10.94
C VAL A 90 2.78 14.48 -11.96
N ARG A 91 3.25 14.10 -13.14
CA ARG A 91 2.40 13.52 -14.19
C ARG A 91 3.13 12.40 -14.89
N ASN A 92 2.48 11.24 -15.00
CA ASN A 92 3.03 10.06 -15.70
C ASN A 92 4.40 9.66 -15.13
N GLY A 93 4.55 9.71 -13.80
CA GLY A 93 5.79 9.40 -13.10
C GLY A 93 6.88 10.47 -13.17
N LYS A 94 6.72 11.52 -13.99
CA LYS A 94 7.71 12.60 -14.12
C LYS A 94 7.39 13.77 -13.21
N ILE A 95 8.42 14.34 -12.60
CA ILE A 95 8.30 15.60 -11.86
C ILE A 95 8.46 16.74 -12.85
N LEU A 96 7.44 17.59 -12.94
CA LEU A 96 7.43 18.78 -13.78
C LEU A 96 7.60 20.03 -12.92
N THR A 97 8.51 20.91 -13.32
CA THR A 97 8.72 22.21 -12.69
C THR A 97 8.17 23.34 -13.55
N LEU A 98 7.72 24.42 -12.92
CA LEU A 98 7.25 25.59 -13.62
C LEU A 98 8.45 26.35 -14.21
N VAL A 99 8.53 26.36 -15.54
CA VAL A 99 9.41 27.25 -16.28
C VAL A 99 8.56 28.43 -16.75
N THR A 100 8.92 29.63 -16.32
CA THR A 100 8.25 30.84 -16.83
C THR A 100 8.79 31.11 -18.22
N SER A 101 8.00 30.81 -19.26
CA SER A 101 8.33 31.25 -20.61
C SER A 101 7.92 32.73 -20.75
N SER A 102 8.90 33.63 -20.74
CA SER A 102 8.68 35.00 -21.18
C SER A 102 8.66 35.01 -22.71
N ASP A 103 7.50 34.81 -23.32
CA ASP A 103 7.35 35.10 -24.75
C ASP A 103 7.21 36.61 -24.91
N ALA A 104 8.31 37.27 -25.31
CA ALA A 104 8.43 38.72 -25.35
C ALA A 104 7.50 39.40 -26.37
N LEU A 105 6.75 38.63 -27.19
CA LEU A 105 5.90 39.15 -28.27
C LEU A 105 4.38 39.10 -28.01
N SER A 106 3.86 38.36 -27.02
CA SER A 106 2.40 38.20 -26.85
C SER A 106 1.81 38.72 -25.54
N GLY A 107 2.63 39.26 -24.62
CA GLY A 107 2.16 39.82 -23.34
C GLY A 107 1.44 38.82 -22.43
N THR A 108 1.40 37.54 -22.78
CA THR A 108 0.68 36.50 -22.06
C THR A 108 1.71 35.58 -21.41
N THR A 109 1.89 35.70 -20.09
CA THR A 109 2.74 34.78 -19.31
C THR A 109 2.07 33.42 -19.21
N GLY A 110 2.42 32.51 -20.12
CA GLY A 110 2.05 31.10 -20.02
C GLY A 110 2.87 30.40 -18.93
N ARG A 111 2.20 29.54 -18.14
CA ARG A 111 2.89 28.61 -17.23
C ARG A 111 3.28 27.36 -18.03
N VAL A 112 4.57 27.20 -18.33
CA VAL A 112 5.10 26.00 -19.00
C VAL A 112 5.67 25.05 -17.96
N TYR A 113 5.43 23.75 -18.11
CA TYR A 113 5.92 22.73 -17.20
C TYR A 113 6.87 21.81 -17.94
N GLU A 114 8.14 21.79 -17.51
CA GLU A 114 9.17 20.95 -18.11
C GLU A 114 9.60 19.84 -17.13
N PRO A 115 9.94 18.63 -17.62
CA PRO A 115 10.43 17.56 -16.78
C PRO A 115 11.80 17.92 -16.19
N LEU A 116 11.99 17.59 -14.92
CA LEU A 116 13.29 17.70 -14.27
C LEU A 116 14.26 16.63 -14.78
N GLU A 117 15.54 17.00 -14.83
CA GLU A 117 16.64 16.12 -15.22
C GLU A 117 17.45 15.64 -14.00
N ASP A 118 17.89 14.37 -14.06
CA ASP A 118 18.87 13.65 -13.24
C ASP A 118 19.12 14.16 -11.81
N ASN A 119 20.05 15.09 -11.62
CA ASN A 119 20.51 15.50 -10.28
C ASN A 119 19.47 16.32 -9.51
N VAL A 120 18.73 17.20 -10.19
CA VAL A 120 17.62 17.95 -9.61
C VAL A 120 16.42 17.02 -9.40
N PHE A 121 16.25 16.03 -10.29
CA PHE A 121 15.19 15.03 -10.14
C PHE A 121 15.32 14.24 -8.83
N SER A 122 16.49 13.65 -8.53
CA SER A 122 16.65 12.82 -7.33
C SER A 122 16.40 13.57 -6.01
N SER A 123 16.92 14.80 -5.89
CA SER A 123 16.70 15.64 -4.70
C SER A 123 15.22 16.06 -4.55
N THR A 124 14.58 16.40 -5.67
CA THR A 124 13.16 16.77 -5.70
C THR A 124 12.27 15.56 -5.42
N ALA A 125 12.62 14.37 -5.92
CA ALA A 125 11.92 13.13 -5.68
C ALA A 125 11.91 12.75 -4.20
N ASN A 126 13.04 12.86 -3.51
CA ASN A 126 13.10 12.61 -2.07
C ASN A 126 12.24 13.60 -1.27
N THR A 127 12.25 14.88 -1.66
CA THR A 127 11.40 15.91 -1.04
C THR A 127 9.92 15.62 -1.26
N LEU A 128 9.56 15.25 -2.49
CA LEU A 128 8.23 14.85 -2.88
C LEU A 128 7.76 13.66 -2.04
N LEU A 129 8.52 12.55 -1.99
CA LEU A 129 8.12 11.37 -1.23
C LEU A 129 7.98 11.65 0.27
N SER A 130 8.83 12.52 0.82
CA SER A 130 8.76 12.97 2.22
C SER A 130 7.51 13.80 2.53
N SER A 131 6.89 14.43 1.53
CA SER A 131 5.68 15.24 1.72
C SER A 131 4.45 14.43 2.17
N SER A 132 4.43 13.12 1.92
CA SER A 132 3.40 12.21 2.46
C SER A 132 3.43 12.17 3.98
N LEU A 133 4.63 12.08 4.56
CA LEU A 133 4.85 12.08 6.01
C LEU A 133 4.52 13.44 6.62
N GLU A 134 4.86 14.52 5.91
CA GLU A 134 4.48 15.87 6.34
C GLU A 134 2.95 16.06 6.34
N SER A 135 2.27 15.57 5.31
CA SER A 135 0.81 15.60 5.20
C SER A 135 0.17 14.78 6.32
N PHE A 136 0.69 13.58 6.60
CA PHE A 136 0.26 12.76 7.73
C PHE A 136 0.41 13.49 9.08
N ARG A 137 1.55 14.15 9.32
CA ARG A 137 1.77 14.95 10.54
C ARG A 137 0.82 16.14 10.63
N LYS A 138 0.59 16.84 9.51
CA LYS A 138 -0.32 18.00 9.45
C LYS A 138 -1.77 17.61 9.74
N ASN A 139 -2.18 16.38 9.43
CA ASN A 139 -3.50 15.88 9.75
C ASN A 139 -3.73 15.60 11.24
N ARG A 140 -2.74 15.75 12.13
CA ARG A 140 -2.86 15.60 13.60
C ARG A 140 -3.85 14.50 14.02
N ILE A 141 -3.64 13.31 13.46
CA ILE A 141 -4.49 12.16 13.73
C ILE A 141 -4.40 11.86 15.23
N ILE A 142 -5.56 11.72 15.87
CA ILE A 142 -5.67 11.44 17.29
C ILE A 142 -5.12 10.04 17.53
N GLY A 143 -4.06 9.96 18.31
CA GLY A 143 -3.50 8.73 18.83
C GLY A 143 -3.28 8.87 20.33
N SER A 144 -3.59 7.82 21.08
CA SER A 144 -3.26 7.72 22.50
C SER A 144 -2.09 6.74 22.63
N PRO A 145 -0.83 7.20 22.47
CA PRO A 145 0.30 6.38 22.87
C PRO A 145 0.14 5.99 24.34
N ASP A 146 0.54 4.78 24.70
CA ASP A 146 0.53 4.35 26.11
C ASP A 146 1.38 5.33 26.93
N PRO A 147 0.81 6.05 27.91
CA PRO A 147 1.54 7.04 28.69
C PRO A 147 2.66 6.41 29.53
N LEU A 148 2.61 5.09 29.76
CA LEU A 148 3.64 4.33 30.48
C LEU A 148 4.78 3.84 29.57
N ASP A 149 4.64 4.00 28.24
CA ASP A 149 5.68 3.63 27.30
C ASP A 149 6.68 4.79 27.14
N GLU A 150 7.94 4.52 27.50
CA GLU A 150 9.05 5.48 27.41
C GLU A 150 9.39 5.78 25.95
N ASN A 151 9.22 4.80 25.06
CA ASN A 151 9.55 4.88 23.64
C ASN A 151 8.36 5.31 22.78
N ARG A 152 7.29 5.83 23.39
CA ARG A 152 6.02 6.13 22.72
C ARG A 152 6.09 7.18 21.59
N GLN A 153 7.19 7.91 21.49
CA GLN A 153 7.45 8.92 20.46
C GLN A 153 8.58 8.53 19.52
N GLU A 154 9.18 7.36 19.72
CA GLU A 154 10.36 6.91 18.99
C GLU A 154 9.99 5.84 17.97
N PHE A 155 10.57 5.98 16.79
CA PHE A 155 10.53 4.95 15.76
C PHE A 155 11.95 4.75 15.27
N LYS A 156 12.68 3.84 15.92
CA LYS A 156 14.07 3.52 15.56
C LYS A 156 14.14 2.16 14.89
N VAL A 157 14.89 2.12 13.80
CA VAL A 157 15.24 0.91 13.07
C VAL A 157 16.73 0.69 13.16
N ASN A 158 17.16 -0.57 13.18
CA ASN A 158 18.58 -0.90 13.19
C ASN A 158 19.32 -0.51 11.90
N ARG A 159 18.59 -0.31 10.80
CA ARG A 159 19.12 -0.01 9.46
C ARG A 159 18.17 0.90 8.68
N ASP A 160 18.68 2.04 8.25
CA ASP A 160 17.94 2.99 7.40
C ASP A 160 18.16 2.75 5.89
N THR A 161 19.32 2.17 5.53
CA THR A 161 19.72 1.93 4.15
C THR A 161 20.24 0.52 3.99
N ILE A 162 19.76 -0.16 2.96
CA ILE A 162 20.18 -1.52 2.57
C ILE A 162 20.63 -1.46 1.12
N SER A 163 21.75 -2.10 0.80
CA SER A 163 22.27 -2.15 -0.56
C SER A 163 22.47 -3.60 -0.98
N PHE A 164 21.86 -3.97 -2.10
CA PHE A 164 22.09 -5.24 -2.77
C PHE A 164 22.92 -4.97 -4.04
N ARG A 165 23.99 -5.73 -4.24
CA ARG A 165 24.85 -5.60 -5.42
C ARG A 165 24.55 -6.75 -6.37
N ILE A 166 23.92 -6.46 -7.50
CA ILE A 166 23.67 -7.42 -8.58
C ILE A 166 24.88 -7.39 -9.52
N SER A 167 25.44 -8.57 -9.83
CA SER A 167 26.48 -8.80 -10.83
C SER A 167 26.08 -9.95 -11.75
N ASP A 168 26.90 -10.23 -12.77
CA ASP A 168 26.62 -11.30 -13.73
C ASP A 168 26.72 -12.70 -13.08
N GLU A 169 27.49 -12.84 -12.00
CA GLU A 169 27.72 -14.08 -11.27
C GLU A 169 26.90 -14.24 -9.99
N ASN A 170 26.21 -13.19 -9.54
CA ASN A 170 25.33 -13.18 -8.36
C ASN A 170 24.21 -12.17 -8.59
N PRO A 171 22.92 -12.50 -8.39
CA PRO A 171 22.37 -13.68 -7.72
C PRO A 171 22.26 -14.93 -8.60
N PHE A 172 22.58 -14.84 -9.89
CA PHE A 172 22.42 -15.94 -10.84
C PHE A 172 23.69 -16.79 -10.89
N SER A 173 23.56 -18.09 -10.67
CA SER A 173 24.70 -18.99 -10.84
C SER A 173 25.12 -19.07 -12.32
N PRO A 174 26.39 -19.36 -12.65
CA PRO A 174 26.81 -19.53 -14.04
C PRO A 174 25.95 -20.57 -14.77
N GLY A 175 25.24 -20.15 -15.83
CA GLY A 175 24.31 -20.99 -16.60
C GLY A 175 22.84 -20.93 -16.14
N GLU A 176 22.54 -20.21 -15.06
CA GLU A 176 21.18 -19.85 -14.67
C GLU A 176 20.65 -18.75 -15.61
N ARG A 177 19.34 -18.75 -15.91
CA ARG A 177 18.77 -17.72 -16.78
C ARG A 177 18.79 -16.36 -16.08
N SER A 178 19.64 -15.46 -16.55
CA SER A 178 19.72 -14.07 -16.10
C SER A 178 18.65 -13.17 -16.73
N GLU A 179 18.09 -13.59 -17.87
CA GLU A 179 17.10 -12.84 -18.63
C GLU A 179 15.81 -13.63 -18.80
N SER A 180 14.68 -12.96 -18.62
CA SER A 180 13.34 -13.50 -18.87
C SER A 180 12.53 -12.49 -19.68
N SER A 181 11.78 -12.98 -20.68
CA SER A 181 10.86 -12.14 -21.40
C SER A 181 9.54 -12.01 -20.65
N VAL A 182 8.96 -10.81 -20.70
CA VAL A 182 7.58 -10.58 -20.25
C VAL A 182 6.63 -11.51 -21.01
N GLU A 183 6.87 -11.77 -22.29
CA GLU A 183 6.03 -12.64 -23.13
C GLU A 183 5.95 -14.08 -22.61
N THR A 184 7.05 -14.62 -22.04
CA THR A 184 7.08 -16.00 -21.53
C THR A 184 6.69 -16.13 -20.07
N THR A 185 6.47 -15.00 -19.39
CA THR A 185 6.05 -14.99 -17.99
C THR A 185 4.56 -15.29 -17.87
N ASP A 186 4.18 -15.95 -16.77
CA ASP A 186 2.79 -16.30 -16.49
C ASP A 186 1.92 -15.03 -16.32
N GLY A 187 0.68 -15.10 -16.83
CA GLY A 187 -0.32 -14.05 -16.66
C GLY A 187 -0.77 -13.90 -15.21
N LEU A 188 -1.21 -12.69 -14.83
CA LEU A 188 -1.66 -12.37 -13.47
C LEU A 188 -2.77 -13.31 -12.98
N PHE A 189 -3.69 -13.72 -13.86
CA PHE A 189 -4.80 -14.62 -13.52
C PHE A 189 -4.38 -16.05 -13.18
N VAL A 190 -3.18 -16.47 -13.57
CA VAL A 190 -2.63 -17.79 -13.26
C VAL A 190 -1.42 -17.71 -12.33
N ASP A 191 -1.08 -16.52 -11.82
CA ASP A 191 0.04 -16.35 -10.90
C ASP A 191 -0.23 -17.08 -9.58
N SER A 192 0.69 -17.97 -9.23
CA SER A 192 0.69 -18.72 -7.97
C SER A 192 0.58 -17.84 -6.73
N LYS A 193 1.05 -16.58 -6.76
CA LYS A 193 0.95 -15.64 -5.63
C LYS A 193 -0.50 -15.25 -5.32
N LEU A 194 -1.38 -15.26 -6.32
CA LEU A 194 -2.80 -14.94 -6.17
C LEU A 194 -3.68 -16.19 -6.02
N SER A 195 -3.11 -17.39 -6.16
CA SER A 195 -3.84 -18.67 -6.09
C SER A 195 -4.63 -18.90 -4.79
N HIS A 196 -4.29 -18.20 -3.71
CA HIS A 196 -5.00 -18.27 -2.44
C HIS A 196 -6.36 -17.55 -2.47
N LEU A 197 -6.55 -16.57 -3.38
CA LEU A 197 -7.78 -15.80 -3.50
C LEU A 197 -8.86 -16.60 -4.24
N PRO A 198 -10.13 -16.57 -3.78
CA PRO A 198 -11.22 -17.34 -4.40
C PRO A 198 -11.40 -17.09 -5.91
N ASN A 199 -11.19 -15.84 -6.35
CA ASN A 199 -11.36 -15.45 -7.75
C ASN A 199 -10.27 -16.00 -8.70
N PHE A 200 -9.17 -16.48 -8.13
CA PHE A 200 -8.04 -17.03 -8.87
C PHE A 200 -7.92 -18.54 -8.68
N GLN A 201 -8.82 -19.17 -7.92
CA GLN A 201 -8.83 -20.61 -7.74
C GLN A 201 -9.42 -21.29 -8.97
N TYR A 202 -8.79 -22.40 -9.35
CA TYR A 202 -9.35 -23.30 -10.33
C TYR A 202 -10.68 -23.89 -9.81
N LEU A 203 -11.77 -23.64 -10.52
CA LEU A 203 -13.08 -24.19 -10.20
C LEU A 203 -13.50 -25.21 -11.26
N PRO A 204 -13.30 -26.52 -11.03
CA PRO A 204 -13.83 -27.54 -11.92
C PRO A 204 -15.37 -27.54 -11.87
N PRO A 205 -16.05 -27.82 -12.99
CA PRO A 205 -17.51 -27.85 -13.01
C PRO A 205 -18.03 -29.00 -12.12
N ILE A 206 -19.03 -28.67 -11.31
CA ILE A 206 -19.68 -29.59 -10.38
C ILE A 206 -21.06 -29.97 -10.89
N ASN A 207 -21.49 -31.19 -10.59
CA ASN A 207 -22.85 -31.63 -10.86
C ASN A 207 -23.86 -30.88 -9.98
N LYS A 208 -25.08 -30.70 -10.50
CA LYS A 208 -26.20 -30.19 -9.70
C LYS A 208 -26.47 -31.14 -8.53
N TYR A 209 -26.59 -30.60 -7.32
CA TYR A 209 -26.94 -31.37 -6.12
C TYR A 209 -28.23 -32.16 -6.35
N ARG A 210 -28.17 -33.48 -6.16
CA ARG A 210 -29.36 -34.32 -6.13
C ARG A 210 -29.92 -34.34 -4.70
N PRO A 211 -31.24 -34.47 -4.51
CA PRO A 211 -31.81 -34.63 -3.17
C PRO A 211 -31.19 -35.85 -2.48
N GLY A 212 -30.46 -35.63 -1.38
CA GLY A 212 -29.75 -36.67 -0.63
C GLY A 212 -28.22 -36.67 -0.76
N ASP A 213 -27.64 -35.88 -1.67
CA ASP A 213 -26.17 -35.74 -1.77
C ASP A 213 -25.64 -34.78 -0.69
N SER A 214 -24.71 -35.26 0.14
CA SER A 214 -23.96 -34.45 1.12
C SER A 214 -22.58 -34.02 0.62
N THR A 215 -22.14 -34.50 -0.54
CA THR A 215 -20.81 -34.26 -1.11
C THR A 215 -20.89 -33.69 -2.51
N VAL A 216 -19.95 -32.79 -2.84
CA VAL A 216 -19.84 -32.18 -4.17
C VAL A 216 -19.29 -33.21 -5.16
N ASN A 217 -20.12 -33.63 -6.11
CA ASN A 217 -19.69 -34.52 -7.20
C ASN A 217 -19.21 -33.71 -8.40
N LEU A 218 -17.95 -33.88 -8.80
CA LEU A 218 -17.40 -33.26 -10.01
C LEU A 218 -18.12 -33.81 -11.26
N LEU A 219 -18.28 -32.99 -12.30
CA LEU A 219 -18.89 -33.43 -13.58
C LEU A 219 -17.99 -34.45 -14.32
N GLY A 220 -16.69 -34.45 -14.02
CA GLY A 220 -15.69 -35.30 -14.65
C GLY A 220 -14.31 -35.04 -14.05
N ASN A 221 -13.28 -35.69 -14.62
CA ASN A 221 -11.89 -35.41 -14.28
C ASN A 221 -11.42 -34.20 -15.09
N TYR A 222 -11.19 -33.07 -14.42
CA TYR A 222 -10.66 -31.88 -15.05
C TYR A 222 -9.26 -31.59 -14.48
N PRO A 223 -8.20 -32.11 -15.12
CA PRO A 223 -6.85 -31.87 -14.67
C PRO A 223 -6.49 -30.39 -14.82
N ILE A 224 -5.74 -29.88 -13.85
CA ILE A 224 -5.17 -28.54 -13.88
C ILE A 224 -4.00 -28.57 -14.86
N LEU A 225 -4.22 -28.18 -16.11
CA LEU A 225 -3.19 -28.27 -17.15
C LEU A 225 -2.22 -27.08 -17.14
N ASN A 226 -2.69 -25.90 -16.73
CA ASN A 226 -1.96 -24.64 -16.92
C ASN A 226 -1.83 -23.78 -15.65
N GLN A 227 -2.32 -24.23 -14.48
CA GLN A 227 -2.18 -23.48 -13.23
C GLN A 227 -1.16 -24.16 -12.33
N ARG A 228 -0.21 -23.37 -11.83
CA ARG A 228 0.73 -23.84 -10.81
C ARG A 228 -0.05 -24.24 -9.55
N PRO A 229 0.43 -25.23 -8.78
CA PRO A 229 -0.16 -25.55 -7.50
C PRO A 229 -0.21 -24.31 -6.60
N LYS A 230 -1.17 -24.29 -5.67
CA LYS A 230 -1.30 -23.21 -4.68
C LYS A 230 0.06 -22.98 -4.02
N LEU A 231 0.57 -21.74 -4.12
CA LEU A 231 1.82 -21.37 -3.45
C LEU A 231 1.60 -21.50 -1.94
N THR A 232 2.50 -22.22 -1.26
CA THR A 232 2.45 -22.37 0.19
C THR A 232 3.52 -21.50 0.85
N PHE A 233 3.37 -21.23 2.15
CA PHE A 233 4.39 -20.51 2.89
C PHE A 233 5.73 -21.25 2.91
N ASP A 234 5.72 -22.58 2.95
CA ASP A 234 6.93 -23.41 2.90
C ASP A 234 7.72 -23.21 1.59
N ASP A 235 7.01 -23.01 0.48
CA ASP A 235 7.64 -22.71 -0.81
C ASP A 235 8.28 -21.31 -0.80
N VAL A 236 7.60 -20.32 -0.22
CA VAL A 236 8.14 -18.97 -0.03
C VAL A 236 9.36 -19.01 0.88
N GLU A 237 9.33 -19.76 1.98
CA GLU A 237 10.46 -19.89 2.88
C GLU A 237 11.66 -20.56 2.20
N ARG A 238 11.42 -21.53 1.30
CA ARG A 238 12.47 -22.16 0.50
C ARG A 238 13.12 -21.17 -0.47
N GLU A 239 12.31 -20.35 -1.15
CA GLU A 239 12.80 -19.29 -2.03
C GLU A 239 13.64 -18.27 -1.23
N LEU A 240 13.16 -17.86 -0.07
CA LEU A 240 13.86 -16.93 0.81
C LEU A 240 15.15 -17.52 1.38
N LYS A 241 15.20 -18.80 1.74
CA LYS A 241 16.42 -19.49 2.17
C LYS A 241 17.48 -19.49 1.07
N SER A 242 17.06 -19.74 -0.18
CA SER A 242 17.94 -19.66 -1.35
C SER A 242 18.50 -18.24 -1.51
N ALA A 243 17.63 -17.22 -1.52
CA ALA A 243 18.05 -15.82 -1.61
C ALA A 243 18.96 -15.39 -0.44
N THR A 244 18.66 -15.84 0.77
CA THR A 244 19.44 -15.55 1.98
C THR A 244 20.83 -16.18 1.91
N SER A 245 20.94 -17.42 1.43
CA SER A 245 22.24 -18.07 1.25
C SER A 245 23.14 -17.36 0.24
N LYS A 246 22.52 -16.67 -0.74
CA LYS A 246 23.20 -15.82 -1.73
C LYS A 246 23.48 -14.39 -1.22
N GLY A 247 23.05 -14.03 0.00
CA GLY A 247 23.24 -12.70 0.58
C GLY A 247 22.21 -11.64 0.16
N TYR A 248 21.11 -12.03 -0.49
CA TYR A 248 20.03 -11.14 -0.96
C TYR A 248 18.85 -11.12 0.01
N SER A 249 19.16 -11.05 1.31
CA SER A 249 18.18 -10.97 2.38
C SER A 249 18.75 -10.17 3.53
N THR A 250 17.89 -9.41 4.21
CA THR A 250 18.27 -8.65 5.39
C THR A 250 17.10 -8.56 6.34
N THR A 251 17.40 -8.49 7.63
CA THR A 251 16.41 -8.32 8.69
C THR A 251 16.52 -6.91 9.25
N VAL A 252 15.40 -6.19 9.18
CA VAL A 252 15.23 -4.88 9.83
C VAL A 252 14.52 -5.13 11.15
N SER A 253 15.13 -4.69 12.25
CA SER A 253 14.56 -4.78 13.60
C SER A 253 14.11 -3.41 14.09
N PHE A 254 13.01 -3.41 14.83
CA PHE A 254 12.39 -2.23 15.43
C PHE A 254 12.72 -2.21 16.93
N ASP A 255 13.96 -1.87 17.26
CA ASP A 255 14.54 -2.11 18.59
C ASP A 255 13.89 -1.27 19.70
N GLU A 256 13.52 -0.02 19.39
CA GLU A 256 12.95 0.94 20.33
C GLU A 256 11.64 1.50 19.77
N THR A 257 10.63 0.62 19.63
CA THR A 257 9.28 0.99 19.17
C THR A 257 8.21 0.57 20.18
N SER A 258 7.02 1.16 20.06
CA SER A 258 5.89 0.86 20.93
C SER A 258 5.51 -0.63 20.90
N ARG A 259 4.93 -1.13 21.99
CA ARG A 259 4.53 -2.56 22.16
C ARG A 259 3.71 -3.14 20.99
N GLY A 260 2.93 -2.31 20.32
CA GLY A 260 2.27 -2.65 19.06
C GLY A 260 2.60 -1.59 18.03
N ASN A 261 2.78 -2.01 16.78
CA ASN A 261 3.11 -1.10 15.68
C ASN A 261 2.16 -1.32 14.50
N ASN A 262 1.52 -0.24 14.05
CA ASN A 262 0.70 -0.23 12.85
C ASN A 262 1.49 0.48 11.76
N LEU A 263 2.17 -0.33 10.95
CA LEU A 263 3.03 0.18 9.88
C LEU A 263 2.21 0.47 8.61
N VAL A 264 2.43 1.65 8.05
CA VAL A 264 1.98 2.00 6.70
C VAL A 264 3.24 2.20 5.86
N CYS A 265 3.35 1.43 4.78
CA CYS A 265 4.49 1.46 3.88
C CYS A 265 4.04 1.83 2.47
N GLN A 266 4.79 2.70 1.82
CA GLN A 266 4.66 2.97 0.39
C GLN A 266 6.01 2.69 -0.26
N MET A 267 6.00 1.98 -1.38
CA MET A 267 7.22 1.54 -2.06
C MET A 267 7.30 2.16 -3.43
N PHE A 268 8.45 2.74 -3.73
CA PHE A 268 8.70 3.44 -4.98
C PHE A 268 10.03 2.97 -5.55
N GLU A 269 10.05 2.84 -6.86
CA GLU A 269 11.27 2.82 -7.65
C GLU A 269 11.56 4.23 -8.13
N LEU A 270 12.79 4.67 -7.87
CA LEU A 270 13.34 5.90 -8.39
C LEU A 270 14.22 5.56 -9.59
N GLY A 271 13.71 5.83 -10.79
CA GLY A 271 14.49 5.78 -12.02
C GLY A 271 15.32 7.04 -12.23
N GLN A 272 15.87 7.22 -13.44
CA GLN A 272 16.64 8.43 -13.78
C GLN A 272 15.76 9.68 -13.80
N ASN A 273 14.59 9.61 -14.43
CA ASN A 273 13.67 10.73 -14.63
C ASN A 273 12.21 10.38 -14.31
N GLU A 274 11.96 9.21 -13.71
CA GLU A 274 10.62 8.75 -13.38
C GLU A 274 10.54 8.10 -12.00
N ILE A 275 9.39 8.26 -11.36
CA ILE A 275 9.02 7.60 -10.11
C ILE A 275 7.87 6.66 -10.42
N VAL A 276 8.08 5.38 -10.08
CA VAL A 276 7.08 4.34 -10.24
C VAL A 276 6.75 3.77 -8.86
N LYS A 277 5.49 3.81 -8.47
CA LYS A 277 4.97 3.13 -7.29
C LYS A 277 4.91 1.63 -7.57
N LEU A 278 5.43 0.83 -6.64
CA LEU A 278 5.39 -0.62 -6.75
C LEU A 278 4.02 -1.15 -6.31
N ASP A 279 3.55 -2.17 -7.02
CA ASP A 279 2.33 -2.90 -6.68
C ASP A 279 2.62 -3.94 -5.62
N ILE A 280 1.66 -4.14 -4.71
CA ILE A 280 1.79 -5.06 -3.58
C ILE A 280 0.71 -6.13 -3.68
N ILE A 281 1.13 -7.39 -3.69
CA ILE A 281 0.25 -8.54 -3.46
C ILE A 281 0.36 -8.95 -1.99
N ASP A 282 -0.75 -8.87 -1.27
CA ASP A 282 -0.86 -9.48 0.06
C ASP A 282 -1.05 -10.98 -0.10
N PHE A 283 -0.06 -11.76 0.33
CA PHE A 283 -0.11 -13.22 0.27
C PHE A 283 -0.89 -13.81 1.44
N GLY A 284 -1.03 -13.05 2.53
CA GLY A 284 -1.81 -13.42 3.69
C GLY A 284 -1.01 -13.52 4.98
N LEU A 285 -1.72 -14.02 6.00
CA LEU A 285 -1.23 -14.16 7.36
C LEU A 285 -1.01 -15.63 7.73
N PHE A 286 0.15 -15.89 8.31
CA PHE A 286 0.60 -17.20 8.77
C PHE A 286 1.00 -17.14 10.24
N ASN A 287 0.95 -18.26 10.94
CA ASN A 287 1.52 -18.36 12.28
C ASN A 287 3.07 -18.35 12.22
N ILE A 288 3.78 -18.24 13.35
CA ILE A 288 5.26 -18.28 13.36
C ILE A 288 5.83 -19.54 12.69
N ARG A 289 5.10 -20.66 12.78
CA ARG A 289 5.49 -21.95 12.18
C ARG A 289 5.23 -22.03 10.68
N GLY A 290 4.62 -21.00 10.08
CA GLY A 290 4.32 -20.96 8.65
C GLY A 290 2.99 -21.60 8.24
N GLU A 291 2.17 -22.03 9.20
CA GLU A 291 0.87 -22.64 8.91
C GLU A 291 -0.21 -21.56 8.77
N ASP A 292 -1.26 -21.88 8.00
CA ASP A 292 -2.46 -21.05 7.88
C ASP A 292 -3.08 -20.79 9.26
N ILE A 293 -3.45 -19.54 9.53
CA ILE A 293 -4.21 -19.21 10.75
C ILE A 293 -5.61 -19.84 10.73
N SER A 294 -6.13 -20.19 11.91
CA SER A 294 -7.49 -20.74 12.08
C SER A 294 -8.55 -19.87 11.41
N GLU A 295 -9.61 -20.48 10.86
CA GLU A 295 -10.74 -19.74 10.30
C GLU A 295 -11.38 -18.76 11.29
N SER A 296 -11.37 -19.10 12.58
CA SER A 296 -11.86 -18.20 13.64
C SER A 296 -11.02 -16.92 13.72
N ASP A 297 -9.71 -17.05 13.54
CA ASP A 297 -8.77 -15.94 13.62
C ASP A 297 -8.81 -15.13 12.33
N LYS A 298 -8.98 -15.78 11.17
CA LYS A 298 -9.23 -15.11 9.88
C LYS A 298 -10.47 -14.22 9.97
N LYS A 299 -11.59 -14.75 10.47
CA LYS A 299 -12.84 -13.98 10.65
C LYS A 299 -12.69 -12.83 11.65
N ARG A 300 -11.90 -13.01 12.72
CA ARG A 300 -11.60 -11.94 13.69
C ARG A 300 -10.79 -10.82 13.04
N GLN A 301 -9.80 -11.18 12.22
CA GLN A 301 -8.95 -10.23 11.52
C GLN A 301 -9.70 -9.49 10.39
N GLU A 302 -10.56 -10.17 9.65
CA GLU A 302 -11.45 -9.54 8.65
C GLU A 302 -12.36 -8.50 9.29
N LYS A 303 -12.81 -8.75 10.53
CA LYS A 303 -13.66 -7.83 11.28
C LYS A 303 -12.89 -6.66 11.89
N ASP A 304 -11.67 -6.90 12.38
CA ASP A 304 -10.78 -5.86 12.88
C ASP A 304 -9.32 -6.20 12.54
N PRO A 305 -8.71 -5.53 11.55
CA PRO A 305 -7.33 -5.79 11.13
C PRO A 305 -6.29 -5.58 12.26
N ARG A 306 -6.66 -4.87 13.34
CA ARG A 306 -5.80 -4.63 14.50
C ARG A 306 -5.72 -5.84 15.44
N ASN A 307 -6.69 -6.76 15.36
CA ASN A 307 -6.70 -8.01 16.14
C ASN A 307 -5.81 -9.07 15.47
N ARG A 308 -4.54 -8.71 15.24
CA ARG A 308 -3.56 -9.64 14.68
C ARG A 308 -3.20 -10.69 15.74
N PRO A 309 -3.16 -11.99 15.40
CA PRO A 309 -2.65 -13.02 16.29
C PRO A 309 -1.24 -12.69 16.76
N ILE A 310 -1.03 -12.76 18.08
CA ILE A 310 0.28 -12.68 18.71
C ILE A 310 1.14 -13.77 18.05
N ARG A 311 2.36 -13.45 17.59
CA ARG A 311 3.26 -14.39 16.89
C ARG A 311 2.74 -14.82 15.53
N SER A 312 2.66 -13.86 14.61
CA SER A 312 2.26 -14.13 13.22
C SER A 312 3.19 -13.48 12.21
N LYS A 313 3.28 -14.07 11.03
CA LYS A 313 4.01 -13.55 9.87
C LYS A 313 3.00 -13.11 8.82
N ARG A 314 3.18 -11.91 8.27
CA ARG A 314 2.40 -11.43 7.13
C ARG A 314 3.36 -11.25 5.96
N VAL A 315 2.99 -11.84 4.82
CA VAL A 315 3.87 -11.90 3.65
C VAL A 315 3.29 -11.00 2.56
N PHE A 316 4.12 -10.15 2.00
CA PHE A 316 3.77 -9.31 0.87
C PHE A 316 4.79 -9.48 -0.25
N PHE A 317 4.32 -9.46 -1.49
CA PHE A 317 5.16 -9.40 -2.68
C PHE A 317 5.06 -8.00 -3.27
N ALA A 318 6.17 -7.29 -3.34
CA ALA A 318 6.26 -5.97 -3.94
C ALA A 318 6.92 -6.09 -5.32
N GLY A 319 6.28 -5.54 -6.35
CA GLY A 319 6.69 -5.74 -7.72
C GLY A 319 6.08 -4.75 -8.70
N LYS A 320 6.18 -5.08 -9.98
CA LYS A 320 5.64 -4.28 -11.09
C LYS A 320 4.69 -5.09 -11.94
N VAL A 321 3.66 -4.42 -12.45
CA VAL A 321 2.79 -4.98 -13.47
C VAL A 321 3.24 -4.52 -14.85
N PHE A 322 3.42 -5.48 -15.76
CA PHE A 322 3.68 -5.25 -17.17
C PHE A 322 2.54 -5.80 -18.00
N THR A 323 2.40 -5.30 -19.23
CA THR A 323 1.43 -5.82 -20.21
C THR A 323 2.20 -6.40 -21.38
N ASP A 324 1.87 -7.64 -21.75
CA ASP A 324 2.49 -8.30 -22.91
C ASP A 324 1.87 -7.86 -24.24
N SER A 325 2.43 -8.36 -25.34
CA SER A 325 1.96 -8.09 -26.70
C SER A 325 0.49 -8.48 -26.96
N ALA A 326 -0.05 -9.42 -26.17
CA ALA A 326 -1.43 -9.88 -26.25
C ALA A 326 -2.39 -9.09 -25.32
N GLY A 327 -1.88 -8.11 -24.58
CA GLY A 327 -2.68 -7.31 -23.64
C GLY A 327 -2.88 -7.98 -22.26
N VAL A 328 -2.15 -9.06 -21.96
CA VAL A 328 -2.23 -9.76 -20.68
C VAL A 328 -1.31 -9.11 -19.66
N HIS A 329 -1.87 -8.78 -18.49
CA HIS A 329 -1.11 -8.24 -17.37
C HIS A 329 -0.28 -9.33 -16.67
N LYS A 330 0.94 -9.00 -16.27
CA LYS A 330 1.91 -9.89 -15.64
C LYS A 330 2.58 -9.20 -14.46
N PHE A 331 2.67 -9.87 -13.33
CA PHE A 331 3.30 -9.33 -12.13
C PHE A 331 4.71 -9.89 -11.96
N ILE A 332 5.69 -8.99 -11.94
CA ILE A 332 7.10 -9.30 -11.70
C ILE A 332 7.43 -8.93 -10.27
N ASN A 333 7.72 -9.93 -9.43
CA ASN A 333 8.12 -9.74 -8.04
C ASN A 333 9.55 -9.22 -7.97
N LEU A 334 9.76 -8.15 -7.20
CA LEU A 334 11.08 -7.57 -6.95
C LEU A 334 11.54 -7.85 -5.52
N PHE A 335 10.63 -7.69 -4.55
CA PHE A 335 10.92 -7.88 -3.13
C PHE A 335 9.82 -8.69 -2.45
N THR A 336 10.23 -9.67 -1.66
CA THR A 336 9.33 -10.37 -0.73
C THR A 336 9.55 -9.80 0.67
N LEU A 337 8.49 -9.31 1.28
CA LEU A 337 8.51 -8.67 2.59
C LEU A 337 7.79 -9.56 3.58
N ILE A 338 8.45 -9.82 4.71
CA ILE A 338 7.85 -10.57 5.82
C ILE A 338 7.83 -9.68 7.05
N PHE A 339 6.64 -9.32 7.50
CA PHE A 339 6.44 -8.64 8.77
C PHE A 339 6.13 -9.68 9.85
N GLU A 340 7.05 -9.85 10.78
CA GLU A 340 6.88 -10.68 11.97
C GLU A 340 6.49 -9.79 13.17
N GLY A 341 5.52 -10.25 13.97
CA GLY A 341 5.04 -9.52 15.16
C GLY A 341 4.51 -10.44 16.24
#